data_AF-A0A940ZY51-F1
#
_entry.id   AF-A0A940ZY51-F1
#
_cell.length_a   1.000
_cell.length_b   1.000
_cell.length_c   1.000
_cell.angle_alpha   90.00
_cell.angle_beta   90.00
_cell.angle_gamma   90.00
#
_symmetry.space_group_name_H-M   'P 1'
#
loop_
_entity.id
_entity.type
_entity.pdbx_description
1 polymer ?
#
loop_
_entity_poly.entity_id
_entity_poly.type
_entity_poly.pdbx_seq_one_letter_code
_entity_poly.pdbx_strand_id
1 'polypeptide(L)'
;MALIWAQYASHPYLETYRKVKHHADRIDRWADWREKALAVLRQSAAKAKQKAVRDSWVWGERADHSELVRIFLWEKDVEAAWAEAKNGGCSHDLWLDLAAKREKDHPEDALTVYLAQVEPTLDRKKNDAYREAIGLLRKVRGLLVRLGRESEFGDRLAALRLTHKPKRNFMKLLDHAKW
;
A
#
# COMPACT_ATOMS: atom_id res chain seq x y z
N MET A 1 -5.97 29.04 -13.89
CA MET A 1 -4.90 28.03 -13.68
C MET A 1 -3.98 28.35 -12.51
N ALA A 2 -3.41 29.56 -12.41
CA ALA A 2 -2.38 29.89 -11.40
C ALA A 2 -2.80 29.68 -9.93
N LEU A 3 -4.02 30.08 -9.54
CA LEU A 3 -4.53 29.90 -8.16
C LEU A 3 -4.69 28.42 -7.76
N ILE A 4 -5.19 27.58 -8.67
CA ILE A 4 -5.40 26.14 -8.43
C ILE A 4 -4.06 25.42 -8.37
N TRP A 5 -3.10 25.83 -9.23
CA TRP A 5 -1.74 25.33 -9.19
C TRP A 5 -1.01 25.72 -7.90
N ALA A 6 -1.16 26.97 -7.44
CA ALA A 6 -0.58 27.40 -6.16
C ALA A 6 -1.16 26.59 -4.99
N GLN A 7 -2.47 26.34 -4.98
CA GLN A 7 -3.12 25.49 -3.98
C GLN A 7 -2.58 24.05 -4.02
N TYR A 8 -2.36 23.49 -5.21
CA TYR A 8 -1.78 22.17 -5.40
C TYR A 8 -0.30 22.12 -4.97
N ALA A 9 0.50 23.13 -5.29
CA ALA A 9 1.90 23.20 -4.91
C ALA A 9 2.08 23.32 -3.38
N SER A 10 1.12 23.95 -2.69
CA SER A 10 1.09 23.99 -1.22
C SER A 10 0.57 22.70 -0.61
N HIS A 11 -0.44 22.08 -1.21
CA HIS A 11 -1.10 20.87 -0.69
C HIS A 11 -1.36 19.88 -1.83
N PRO A 12 -0.37 19.03 -2.17
CA PRO A 12 -0.45 18.11 -3.29
C PRO A 12 -1.24 16.86 -2.89
N TYR A 13 -2.56 17.02 -2.74
CA TYR A 13 -3.50 15.94 -2.43
C TYR A 13 -4.32 15.53 -3.66
N LEU A 14 -4.94 14.35 -3.59
CA LEU A 14 -5.84 13.85 -4.65
C LEU A 14 -6.93 14.86 -5.03
N GLU A 15 -7.51 15.58 -4.07
CA GLU A 15 -8.59 16.53 -4.35
C GLU A 15 -8.13 17.74 -5.18
N THR A 16 -6.97 18.30 -4.86
CA THR A 16 -6.37 19.40 -5.64
C THR A 16 -5.90 18.90 -6.99
N TYR A 17 -5.38 17.67 -7.09
CA TYR A 17 -5.05 17.03 -8.37
C TYR A 17 -6.27 16.87 -9.29
N ARG A 18 -7.42 16.42 -8.76
CA ARG A 18 -8.68 16.33 -9.52
C ARG A 18 -9.13 17.68 -10.06
N LYS A 19 -8.98 18.75 -9.28
CA LYS A 19 -9.26 20.12 -9.72
C LYS A 19 -8.33 20.54 -10.86
N VAL A 20 -7.01 20.30 -10.72
CA VAL A 20 -6.05 20.58 -11.80
C VAL A 20 -6.42 19.82 -13.08
N LYS A 21 -6.78 18.53 -12.99
CA LYS A 21 -7.24 17.76 -14.15
C LYS A 21 -8.47 18.38 -14.80
N HIS A 22 -9.51 18.69 -14.03
CA HIS A 22 -10.74 19.26 -14.56
C HIS A 22 -10.49 20.55 -15.35
N HIS A 23 -9.58 21.41 -14.89
CA HIS A 23 -9.23 22.64 -15.61
C HIS A 23 -8.23 22.44 -16.74
N ALA A 24 -7.34 21.45 -16.65
CA ALA A 24 -6.35 21.12 -17.67
C ALA A 24 -6.97 20.39 -18.87
N ASP A 25 -7.99 19.57 -18.63
CA ASP A 25 -8.80 18.89 -19.64
C ASP A 25 -9.55 19.91 -20.52
N ARG A 26 -10.11 20.95 -19.90
CA ARG A 26 -10.77 22.05 -20.62
C ARG A 26 -9.86 22.87 -21.54
N ILE A 27 -8.54 22.75 -21.40
CA ILE A 27 -7.54 23.44 -22.22
C ILE A 27 -6.72 22.45 -23.07
N ASP A 28 -7.12 21.17 -23.10
CA ASP A 28 -6.48 20.07 -23.84
C ASP A 28 -4.97 19.89 -23.57
N ARG A 29 -4.49 20.36 -22.42
CA ARG A 29 -3.06 20.30 -22.02
C ARG A 29 -2.83 19.42 -20.80
N TRP A 30 -3.65 18.40 -20.62
CA TRP A 30 -3.57 17.53 -19.45
C TRP A 30 -2.21 16.85 -19.32
N ALA A 31 -1.60 16.39 -20.42
CA ALA A 31 -0.32 15.69 -20.38
C ALA A 31 0.80 16.55 -19.75
N ASP A 32 0.98 17.79 -20.20
CA ASP A 32 1.98 18.71 -19.65
C ASP A 32 1.74 19.03 -18.16
N TRP A 33 0.47 19.20 -17.78
CA TRP A 33 0.11 19.50 -16.39
C TRP A 33 0.23 18.27 -15.49
N ARG A 34 -0.03 17.07 -16.01
CA ARG A 34 0.15 15.80 -15.32
C ARG A 34 1.62 15.59 -14.96
N GLU A 35 2.53 15.74 -15.91
CA GLU A 35 3.96 15.57 -15.65
C GLU A 35 4.48 16.58 -14.64
N LYS A 36 4.07 17.86 -14.77
CA LYS A 36 4.41 18.89 -13.77
C LYS A 36 3.87 18.54 -12.40
N ALA A 37 2.63 18.08 -12.31
CA ALA A 37 1.99 17.73 -11.05
C ALA A 37 2.72 16.55 -10.37
N LEU A 38 3.02 15.50 -11.13
CA LEU A 38 3.81 14.35 -10.65
C LEU A 38 5.23 14.76 -10.22
N ALA A 39 5.87 15.69 -10.93
CA ALA A 39 7.18 16.21 -10.53
C ALA A 39 7.13 16.94 -9.18
N VAL A 40 6.10 17.76 -8.94
CA VAL A 40 5.89 18.44 -7.65
C VAL A 40 5.66 17.43 -6.54
N LEU A 41 4.83 16.41 -6.76
CA LEU A 41 4.59 15.33 -5.80
C LEU A 41 5.85 14.54 -5.45
N ARG A 42 6.66 14.18 -6.46
CA ARG A 42 7.94 13.49 -6.23
C ARG A 42 8.91 14.35 -5.45
N GLN A 43 8.96 15.66 -5.73
CA GLN A 43 9.76 16.60 -4.96
C GLN A 43 9.27 16.76 -3.52
N SER A 44 7.96 16.83 -3.28
CA SER A 44 7.41 16.90 -1.91
C SER A 44 7.69 15.61 -1.14
N ALA A 45 7.54 14.45 -1.78
CA ALA A 45 7.86 13.16 -1.17
C ALA A 45 9.36 13.03 -0.84
N ALA A 46 10.25 13.46 -1.75
CA ALA A 46 11.69 13.48 -1.52
C ALA A 46 12.09 14.44 -0.38
N LYS A 47 11.49 15.63 -0.31
CA LYS A 47 11.71 16.60 0.78
C LYS A 47 11.23 16.05 2.12
N ALA A 48 10.07 15.40 2.14
CA ALA A 48 9.55 14.74 3.34
C ALA A 48 10.50 13.61 3.80
N LYS A 49 11.03 12.80 2.85
CA LYS A 49 11.99 11.73 3.16
C LYS A 49 13.29 12.27 3.75
N GLN A 50 13.83 13.36 3.21
CA GLN A 50 15.02 14.02 3.77
C GLN A 50 14.76 14.62 5.17
N LYS A 51 13.57 15.17 5.42
CA LYS A 51 13.18 15.70 6.73
C LYS A 51 13.05 14.57 7.77
N ALA A 52 12.43 13.45 7.41
CA ALA A 52 12.32 12.27 8.26
C ALA A 52 13.68 11.63 8.61
N VAL A 53 14.68 11.72 7.71
CA VAL A 53 16.06 11.28 8.01
C VAL A 53 16.77 12.22 8.98
N ARG A 54 16.44 13.52 8.97
CA ARG A 54 17.02 14.52 9.89
C ARG A 54 16.38 14.51 11.28
N ASP A 55 15.06 14.32 11.36
CA ASP A 55 14.31 14.28 12.62
C ASP A 55 13.97 12.82 13.00
N SER A 56 14.96 12.06 13.47
CA SER A 56 14.80 10.64 13.84
C SER A 56 13.86 10.37 15.05
N TRP A 57 13.28 11.43 15.63
CA TRP A 57 12.49 11.37 16.86
C TRP A 57 10.97 11.55 16.68
N VAL A 58 10.48 11.83 15.46
CA VAL A 58 9.04 12.02 15.22
C VAL A 58 8.42 10.74 14.66
N TRP A 59 7.84 9.94 15.55
CA TRP A 59 6.93 8.81 15.26
C TRP A 59 5.59 9.29 14.65
N GLY A 60 5.61 10.06 13.55
CA GLY A 60 4.41 10.75 13.07
C GLY A 60 4.19 10.82 11.56
N GLU A 61 5.23 11.05 10.76
CA GLU A 61 5.08 11.20 9.32
C GLU A 61 6.23 10.49 8.62
N ARG A 62 6.10 9.18 8.43
CA ARG A 62 6.86 8.55 7.35
C ARG A 62 6.43 9.28 6.09
N ALA A 63 7.42 9.75 5.35
CA ALA A 63 7.25 10.45 4.09
C ALA A 63 6.62 9.50 3.06
N ASP A 64 5.33 9.28 3.20
CA ASP A 64 4.68 8.21 2.48
C ASP A 64 4.39 8.71 1.07
N HIS A 65 4.76 7.92 0.08
CA HIS A 65 4.30 8.11 -1.30
C HIS A 65 2.79 7.78 -1.42
N SER A 66 2.05 7.76 -0.30
CA SER A 66 0.62 7.47 -0.21
C SER A 66 -0.21 8.35 -1.14
N GLU A 67 0.09 9.65 -1.25
CA GLU A 67 -0.64 10.53 -2.17
C GLU A 67 -0.31 10.25 -3.64
N LEU A 68 0.96 9.97 -3.96
CA LEU A 68 1.38 9.53 -5.30
C LEU A 68 0.66 8.24 -5.69
N VAL A 69 0.70 7.23 -4.83
CA VAL A 69 0.03 5.95 -5.01
C VAL A 69 -1.47 6.14 -5.19
N ARG A 70 -2.10 6.98 -4.37
CA ARG A 70 -3.55 7.27 -4.47
C ARG A 70 -3.91 7.96 -5.79
N ILE A 71 -3.05 8.84 -6.30
CA ILE A 71 -3.23 9.49 -7.59
C ILE A 71 -3.07 8.47 -8.73
N PHE A 72 -2.02 7.64 -8.72
CA PHE A 72 -1.84 6.61 -9.74
C PHE A 72 -2.96 5.57 -9.74
N LEU A 73 -3.43 5.15 -8.55
CA LEU A 73 -4.61 4.30 -8.40
C LEU A 73 -5.87 4.93 -8.99
N TRP A 74 -6.02 6.24 -8.87
CA TRP A 74 -7.13 6.97 -9.50
C TRP A 74 -6.97 7.11 -11.02
N GLU A 75 -5.75 7.27 -11.50
CA GLU A 75 -5.42 7.23 -12.94
C GLU A 75 -5.51 5.81 -13.54
N LYS A 76 -5.75 4.80 -12.70
CA LYS A 76 -5.78 3.36 -13.04
C LYS A 76 -4.44 2.80 -13.50
N ASP A 77 -3.35 3.49 -13.18
CA ASP A 77 -1.98 3.06 -13.50
C ASP A 77 -1.39 2.29 -12.30
N VAL A 78 -1.75 1.01 -12.21
CA VAL A 78 -1.38 0.14 -11.07
C VAL A 78 0.13 -0.16 -11.06
N GLU A 79 0.77 -0.23 -12.23
CA GLU A 79 2.21 -0.48 -12.35
C GLU A 79 3.03 0.70 -11.82
N ALA A 80 2.69 1.93 -12.24
CA ALA A 80 3.35 3.12 -11.73
C ALA A 80 3.11 3.29 -10.22
N ALA A 81 1.88 3.03 -9.75
CA ALA A 81 1.54 3.06 -8.33
C ALA A 81 2.40 2.08 -7.52
N TRP A 82 2.62 0.87 -8.03
CA TRP A 82 3.45 -0.13 -7.37
C TRP A 82 4.92 0.28 -7.26
N ALA A 83 5.50 0.77 -8.37
CA ALA A 83 6.90 1.20 -8.38
C ALA A 83 7.15 2.32 -7.36
N GLU A 84 6.24 3.28 -7.26
CA GLU A 84 6.33 4.39 -6.31
C GLU A 84 6.12 3.91 -4.86
N ALA A 85 5.18 2.99 -4.63
CA ALA A 85 5.00 2.36 -3.32
C ALA A 85 6.26 1.60 -2.86
N LYS A 86 6.93 0.89 -3.75
CA LYS A 86 8.18 0.16 -3.44
C LYS A 86 9.35 1.10 -3.13
N ASN A 87 9.44 2.23 -3.83
CA ASN A 87 10.54 3.20 -3.67
C ASN A 87 10.40 4.08 -2.40
N GLY A 88 9.15 4.39 -2.06
CA GLY A 88 8.80 5.36 -1.03
C GLY A 88 8.20 4.80 0.24
N GLY A 89 7.63 3.60 0.18
CA GLY A 89 6.66 3.13 1.14
C GLY A 89 5.31 3.84 0.97
N CYS A 90 4.24 3.16 1.37
CA CYS A 90 2.90 3.73 1.45
C CYS A 90 2.17 3.15 2.66
N SER A 91 1.03 3.74 2.98
CA SER A 91 0.20 3.28 4.10
C SER A 91 -0.24 1.83 3.91
N HIS A 92 -0.50 1.16 5.03
CA HIS A 92 -0.90 -0.24 5.07
C HIS A 92 -2.12 -0.52 4.17
N ASP A 93 -3.15 0.33 4.25
CA ASP A 93 -4.38 0.24 3.47
C ASP A 93 -4.13 0.39 1.96
N LEU A 94 -3.20 1.27 1.55
CA LEU A 94 -2.86 1.46 0.13
C LEU A 94 -2.10 0.26 -0.44
N TRP A 95 -1.21 -0.35 0.34
CA TRP A 95 -0.56 -1.61 -0.04
C TRP A 95 -1.59 -2.74 -0.24
N LEU A 96 -2.65 -2.80 0.58
CA LEU A 96 -3.70 -3.80 0.43
C LEU A 96 -4.56 -3.57 -0.82
N ASP A 97 -4.89 -2.31 -1.14
CA ASP A 97 -5.61 -1.96 -2.37
C ASP A 97 -4.76 -2.28 -3.62
N LEU A 98 -3.46 -1.95 -3.57
CA LEU A 98 -2.51 -2.30 -4.63
C LEU A 98 -2.42 -3.81 -4.83
N ALA A 99 -2.21 -4.56 -3.75
CA ALA A 99 -2.12 -6.02 -3.81
C ALA A 99 -3.42 -6.63 -4.37
N ALA A 100 -4.59 -6.14 -3.96
CA ALA A 100 -5.88 -6.63 -4.45
C ALA A 100 -6.09 -6.36 -5.95
N LYS A 101 -5.57 -5.25 -6.47
CA LYS A 101 -5.64 -4.96 -7.92
C LYS A 101 -4.62 -5.78 -8.71
N ARG A 102 -3.40 -5.93 -8.18
CA ARG A 102 -2.33 -6.69 -8.81
C ARG A 102 -2.45 -8.21 -8.63
N GLU A 103 -3.34 -8.72 -7.78
CA GLU A 103 -3.53 -10.16 -7.57
C GLU A 103 -3.99 -10.92 -8.83
N LYS A 104 -4.53 -10.19 -9.82
CA LYS A 104 -4.97 -10.75 -11.11
C LYS A 104 -3.81 -10.89 -12.08
N ASP A 105 -2.99 -9.85 -12.22
CA ASP A 105 -1.92 -9.76 -13.21
C ASP A 105 -0.57 -10.28 -12.66
N HIS A 106 -0.30 -10.03 -11.37
CA HIS A 106 0.94 -10.37 -10.67
C HIS A 106 0.67 -10.99 -9.29
N PRO A 107 0.19 -12.25 -9.24
CA PRO A 107 -0.13 -12.93 -7.98
C PRO A 107 1.06 -13.09 -7.02
N GLU A 108 2.30 -13.19 -7.51
CA GLU A 108 3.50 -13.32 -6.66
C GLU A 108 3.86 -12.02 -5.92
N ASP A 109 3.67 -10.88 -6.58
CA ASP A 109 3.89 -9.57 -5.96
C ASP A 109 2.85 -9.32 -4.86
N ALA A 110 1.58 -9.61 -5.14
CA ALA A 110 0.50 -9.52 -4.16
C ALA A 110 0.72 -10.44 -2.95
N LEU A 111 1.21 -11.67 -3.19
CA LEU A 111 1.56 -12.63 -2.15
C LEU A 111 2.59 -12.04 -1.18
N THR A 112 3.67 -11.46 -1.70
CA THR A 112 4.76 -10.89 -0.90
C THR A 112 4.26 -9.77 -0.01
N VAL A 113 3.39 -8.89 -0.54
CA VAL A 113 2.78 -7.81 0.24
C VAL A 113 1.87 -8.33 1.34
N TYR A 114 0.99 -9.29 1.04
CA TYR A 114 0.12 -9.86 2.07
C TYR A 114 0.92 -10.53 3.18
N LEU A 115 1.98 -11.27 2.85
CA LEU A 115 2.86 -11.87 3.85
C LEU A 115 3.60 -10.82 4.69
N ALA A 116 4.17 -9.79 4.07
CA ALA A 116 4.86 -8.71 4.76
C ALA A 116 3.93 -7.93 5.71
N GLN A 117 2.61 -7.97 5.46
CA GLN A 117 1.62 -7.33 6.31
C GLN A 117 1.05 -8.23 7.42
N VAL A 118 1.17 -9.55 7.31
CA VAL A 118 0.72 -10.47 8.38
C VAL A 118 1.48 -10.19 9.68
N GLU A 119 2.82 -10.07 9.63
CA GLU A 119 3.64 -9.83 10.83
C GLU A 119 3.29 -8.54 11.60
N PRO A 120 3.27 -7.34 10.96
CA PRO A 120 2.93 -6.10 11.66
C PRO A 120 1.48 -6.10 12.17
N THR A 121 0.55 -6.73 11.45
CA THR A 121 -0.83 -6.88 11.93
C THR A 121 -0.89 -7.78 13.17
N LEU A 122 -0.13 -8.89 13.19
CA LEU A 122 -0.01 -9.74 14.37
C LEU A 122 0.63 -9.03 15.56
N ASP A 123 1.56 -8.11 15.32
CA ASP A 123 2.25 -7.37 16.38
C ASP A 123 1.36 -6.37 17.13
N ARG A 124 0.28 -5.89 16.49
CA ARG A 124 -0.72 -5.01 17.13
C ARG A 124 -1.43 -5.63 18.35
N LYS A 125 -1.24 -6.93 18.61
CA LYS A 125 -1.71 -7.70 19.81
C LYS A 125 -3.20 -7.53 20.17
N LYS A 126 -4.02 -6.98 19.25
CA LYS A 126 -5.46 -6.81 19.38
C LYS A 126 -6.19 -7.99 18.74
N ASN A 127 -7.36 -8.32 19.26
CA ASN A 127 -8.14 -9.45 18.75
C ASN A 127 -8.64 -9.19 17.32
N ASP A 128 -9.00 -7.95 17.00
CA ASP A 128 -9.38 -7.55 15.63
C ASP A 128 -8.21 -7.68 14.66
N ALA A 129 -7.00 -7.34 15.08
CA ALA A 129 -5.81 -7.51 14.27
C ALA A 129 -5.53 -9.00 13.97
N TYR A 130 -5.81 -9.92 14.91
CA TYR A 130 -5.72 -11.35 14.61
C TYR A 130 -6.76 -11.81 13.57
N ARG A 131 -7.96 -11.21 13.55
CA ARG A 131 -8.96 -11.47 12.50
C ARG A 131 -8.51 -10.94 11.15
N GLU A 132 -7.95 -9.74 11.11
CA GLU A 132 -7.37 -9.16 9.89
C GLU A 132 -6.24 -10.05 9.34
N ALA A 133 -5.32 -10.49 10.21
CA ALA A 133 -4.21 -11.38 9.81
C ALA A 133 -4.72 -12.69 9.19
N ILE A 134 -5.80 -13.27 9.72
CA ILE A 134 -6.44 -14.47 9.13
C ILE A 134 -7.08 -14.15 7.78
N GLY A 135 -7.71 -12.98 7.64
CA GLY A 135 -8.21 -12.49 6.36
C GLY A 135 -7.10 -12.40 5.31
N LEU A 136 -5.93 -11.87 5.68
CA LEU A 136 -4.75 -11.81 4.80
C LEU A 136 -4.25 -13.22 4.42
N LEU A 137 -4.14 -14.12 5.40
CA LEU A 137 -3.72 -15.50 5.15
C LEU A 137 -4.68 -16.25 4.21
N ARG A 138 -5.99 -15.97 4.25
CA ARG A 138 -6.96 -16.56 3.31
C ARG A 138 -6.72 -16.08 1.88
N LYS A 139 -6.39 -14.80 1.70
CA LYS A 139 -6.00 -14.26 0.38
C LYS A 139 -4.72 -14.91 -0.11
N VAL A 140 -3.72 -15.05 0.77
CA VAL A 140 -2.46 -15.76 0.47
C VAL A 140 -2.74 -17.20 0.01
N ARG A 141 -3.60 -17.94 0.72
CA ARG A 141 -4.01 -19.29 0.29
C ARG A 141 -4.63 -19.26 -1.10
N GLY A 142 -5.61 -18.38 -1.33
CA GLY A 142 -6.27 -18.24 -2.63
C GLY A 142 -5.27 -17.99 -3.78
N LEU A 143 -4.25 -17.16 -3.54
CA LEU A 143 -3.20 -16.91 -4.53
C LEU A 143 -2.28 -18.11 -4.74
N LEU A 144 -1.88 -18.80 -3.67
CA LEU A 144 -1.04 -19.99 -3.78
C LEU A 144 -1.75 -21.14 -4.48
N VAL A 145 -3.04 -21.33 -4.23
CA VAL A 145 -3.86 -22.32 -4.94
C VAL A 145 -3.94 -21.98 -6.42
N ARG A 146 -4.18 -20.71 -6.78
CA ARG A 146 -4.17 -20.26 -8.19
C ARG A 146 -2.82 -20.47 -8.88
N LEU A 147 -1.72 -20.38 -8.11
CA LEU A 147 -0.36 -20.62 -8.57
C LEU A 147 0.04 -22.11 -8.56
N GLY A 148 -0.83 -23.02 -8.08
CA GLY A 148 -0.53 -24.44 -7.93
C GLY A 148 0.47 -24.77 -6.81
N ARG A 149 0.72 -23.83 -5.89
CA ARG A 149 1.71 -23.89 -4.81
C ARG A 149 1.04 -24.06 -3.43
N GLU A 150 -0.03 -24.84 -3.36
CA GLU A 150 -0.79 -25.02 -2.11
C GLU A 150 0.05 -25.64 -0.98
N SER A 151 1.02 -26.51 -1.31
CA SER A 151 1.95 -27.08 -0.32
C SER A 151 2.70 -26.01 0.47
N GLU A 152 3.13 -24.93 -0.19
CA GLU A 152 3.82 -23.82 0.48
C GLU A 152 2.93 -23.09 1.48
N PHE A 153 1.62 -23.12 1.31
CA PHE A 153 0.71 -22.54 2.29
C PHE A 153 0.79 -23.30 3.61
N GLY A 154 0.86 -24.64 3.55
CA GLY A 154 1.05 -25.51 4.71
C GLY A 154 2.36 -25.21 5.45
N ASP A 155 3.46 -25.13 4.72
CA ASP A 155 4.78 -24.83 5.29
C ASP A 155 4.82 -23.44 5.94
N ARG A 156 4.22 -22.44 5.29
CA ARG A 156 4.12 -21.09 5.84
C ARG A 156 3.24 -21.03 7.09
N LEU A 157 2.12 -21.74 7.10
CA LEU A 157 1.28 -21.85 8.30
C LEU A 157 2.02 -22.53 9.46
N ALA A 158 2.79 -23.59 9.17
CA ALA A 158 3.61 -24.25 10.17
C ALA A 158 4.67 -23.29 10.74
N ALA A 159 5.37 -22.55 9.89
CA ALA A 159 6.33 -21.53 10.30
C ALA A 159 5.68 -20.44 11.18
N LEU A 160 4.52 -19.91 10.78
CA LEU A 160 3.77 -18.93 11.56
C LEU A 160 3.32 -19.45 12.93
N ARG A 161 2.89 -20.72 12.99
CA ARG A 161 2.52 -21.39 14.26
C ARG A 161 3.71 -21.52 15.21
N LEU A 162 4.91 -21.78 14.68
CA LEU A 162 6.15 -21.85 15.45
C LEU A 162 6.56 -20.46 15.96
N THR A 163 6.61 -19.46 15.09
CA THR A 163 7.03 -18.08 15.43
C THR A 163 6.07 -17.42 16.41
N HIS A 164 4.75 -17.62 16.23
CA HIS A 164 3.73 -17.03 17.09
C HIS A 164 3.19 -18.01 18.13
N LYS A 165 3.98 -19.03 18.49
CA LYS A 165 3.64 -19.99 19.54
C LYS A 165 3.05 -19.38 20.83
N PRO A 166 3.61 -18.29 21.37
CA PRO A 166 3.11 -17.69 22.61
C PRO A 166 1.77 -16.93 22.46
N LYS A 167 1.32 -16.61 21.23
CA LYS A 167 0.07 -15.85 20.99
C LYS A 167 -1.14 -16.80 20.98
N ARG A 168 -1.58 -17.24 22.16
CA ARG A 168 -2.70 -18.19 22.35
C ARG A 168 -4.01 -17.82 21.64
N ASN A 169 -4.37 -16.53 21.61
CA ASN A 169 -5.59 -16.07 20.93
C ASN A 169 -5.48 -16.19 19.41
N PHE A 170 -4.31 -15.89 18.85
CA PHE A 170 -4.05 -16.08 17.42
C PHE A 170 -4.10 -17.57 17.06
N MET A 171 -3.50 -18.45 17.86
CA MET A 171 -3.60 -19.91 17.66
C MET A 171 -5.04 -20.41 17.64
N LYS A 172 -5.85 -19.99 18.62
CA LYS A 172 -7.27 -20.38 18.68
C LYS A 172 -7.99 -19.97 17.41
N LEU A 173 -7.75 -18.75 16.92
CA LEU A 173 -8.36 -18.29 15.68
C LEU A 173 -7.81 -19.01 14.44
N LEU A 174 -6.52 -19.36 14.42
CA LEU A 174 -5.88 -20.17 13.37
C LEU A 174 -6.44 -21.60 13.29
N ASP A 175 -6.78 -22.17 14.44
CA ASP A 175 -7.38 -23.51 14.56
C ASP A 175 -8.86 -23.50 14.18
N HIS A 176 -9.59 -22.46 14.57
CA HIS A 176 -10.98 -22.23 14.14
C HIS A 176 -11.10 -21.77 12.68
N ALA A 177 -10.03 -21.23 12.11
CA ALA A 177 -9.99 -20.85 10.71
C ALA A 177 -10.01 -22.12 9.86
N LYS A 178 -11.20 -22.49 9.39
CA LYS A 178 -11.33 -23.39 8.25
C LYS A 178 -10.73 -22.69 7.04
N TRP A 179 -9.66 -23.29 6.52
CA TRP A 179 -8.86 -22.76 5.41
C TRP A 179 -9.53 -23.06 4.09
#